data_AF-I5BXS8-F1
#
_entry.id   AF-I5BXS8-F1
#
_cell.length_a   1.000
_cell.length_b   1.000
_cell.length_c   1.000
_cell.angle_alpha   90.00
_cell.angle_beta   90.00
_cell.angle_gamma   90.00
#
_symmetry.space_group_name_H-M   'P 1'
#
loop_
_entity.id
_entity.type
_entity.pdbx_description
1 polymer ?
#
loop_
_entity_poly.entity_id
_entity_poly.type
_entity_poly.pdbx_seq_one_letter_code
_entity_poly.pdbx_strand_id
1 'polypeptide(L)'
;MKRADAFIRENAHRPITLTDIAAASGVGARALQLAYKRTHGLSPMHALTLERLRRVRFDLENAQGEISVTETALRWGFSHLGRFAADYRKTFGERPSETARKATY
;
A
#
# COMPACT_ATOMS: atom_id res chain seq x y z
N MET A 1 5.48 16.97 -3.54
CA MET A 1 4.73 15.85 -2.95
C MET A 1 3.64 15.35 -3.88
N LYS A 2 2.74 16.21 -4.42
CA LYS A 2 1.68 15.80 -5.36
C LYS A 2 2.09 14.81 -6.47
N ARG A 3 3.24 15.04 -7.15
CA ARG A 3 3.77 14.11 -8.17
C ARG A 3 4.17 12.75 -7.61
N ALA A 4 4.85 12.73 -6.46
CA ALA A 4 5.21 11.50 -5.75
C ALA A 4 3.96 10.70 -5.35
N ASP A 5 2.97 11.38 -4.77
CA ASP A 5 1.74 10.75 -4.31
C ASP A 5 0.92 10.19 -5.47
N ALA A 6 0.84 10.92 -6.59
CA ALA A 6 0.20 10.44 -7.81
C ALA A 6 0.90 9.20 -8.34
N PHE A 7 2.23 9.26 -8.48
CA PHE A 7 3.03 8.14 -8.95
C PHE A 7 2.85 6.89 -8.09
N ILE A 8 2.84 7.04 -6.75
CA ILE A 8 2.57 5.95 -5.81
C ILE A 8 1.17 5.36 -6.06
N ARG A 9 0.12 6.19 -6.14
CA ARG A 9 -1.25 5.69 -6.35
C ARG A 9 -1.41 4.93 -7.66
N GLU A 10 -0.80 5.42 -8.73
CA GLU A 10 -0.91 4.84 -10.06
C GLU A 10 -0.07 3.55 -10.21
N ASN A 11 1.04 3.46 -9.50
CA ASN A 11 2.01 2.38 -9.66
C ASN A 11 2.12 1.45 -8.44
N ALA A 12 1.20 1.55 -7.47
CA ALA A 12 1.26 0.78 -6.23
C ALA A 12 1.34 -0.74 -6.44
N HIS A 13 0.71 -1.25 -7.51
CA HIS A 13 0.71 -2.67 -7.89
C HIS A 13 2.06 -3.17 -8.44
N ARG A 14 2.99 -2.27 -8.76
CA ARG A 14 4.29 -2.59 -9.36
C ARG A 14 5.40 -2.62 -8.29
N PRO A 15 6.52 -3.33 -8.53
CA PRO A 15 7.68 -3.31 -7.65
C PRO A 15 8.48 -1.99 -7.78
N ILE A 16 7.86 -0.86 -7.45
CA ILE A 16 8.52 0.45 -7.49
C ILE A 16 9.43 0.67 -6.28
N THR A 17 10.57 1.33 -6.52
CA THR A 17 11.58 1.66 -5.53
C THR A 17 11.50 3.12 -5.10
N LEU A 18 12.24 3.47 -4.04
CA LEU A 18 12.40 4.87 -3.63
C LEU A 18 12.97 5.74 -4.76
N THR A 19 13.89 5.19 -5.55
CA THR A 19 14.53 5.88 -6.66
C THR A 19 13.53 6.19 -7.76
N ASP A 20 12.60 5.27 -8.07
CA ASP A 20 11.54 5.50 -9.06
C ASP A 20 10.61 6.64 -8.64
N ILE A 21 10.20 6.66 -7.37
CA ILE A 21 9.35 7.72 -6.81
C ILE A 21 10.09 9.07 -6.84
N ALA A 22 11.39 9.07 -6.53
CA ALA A 22 12.23 10.26 -6.54
C ALA A 22 12.38 10.83 -7.96
N ALA A 23 12.65 9.95 -8.94
CA ALA A 23 12.73 10.30 -10.35
C ALA A 23 11.41 10.89 -10.86
N ALA A 24 10.27 10.25 -10.59
CA ALA A 24 8.94 10.76 -10.96
C ALA A 24 8.62 12.13 -10.32
N SER A 25 9.24 12.43 -9.18
CA SER A 25 9.05 13.67 -8.45
C SER A 25 10.02 14.78 -8.87
N GLY A 26 11.05 14.47 -9.66
CA GLY A 26 12.10 15.40 -10.07
C GLY A 26 13.05 15.80 -8.92
N VAL A 27 13.16 14.99 -7.88
CA VAL A 27 14.03 15.27 -6.71
C VAL A 27 14.90 14.07 -6.37
N GLY A 28 16.03 14.30 -5.70
CA GLY A 28 16.85 13.20 -5.18
C GLY A 28 16.17 12.42 -4.05
N ALA A 29 16.52 11.15 -3.88
CA ALA A 29 15.91 10.26 -2.88
C ALA A 29 15.95 10.82 -1.44
N ARG A 30 17.06 11.45 -1.04
CA ARG A 30 17.18 12.07 0.29
C ARG A 30 16.26 13.28 0.45
N ALA A 31 16.15 14.12 -0.57
CA ALA A 31 15.23 15.25 -0.57
C ALA A 31 13.77 14.78 -0.52
N LEU A 32 13.44 13.71 -1.27
CA LEU A 32 12.11 13.08 -1.23
C LEU A 32 11.77 12.59 0.18
N GLN A 33 12.67 11.83 0.82
CA GLN A 33 12.46 11.31 2.17
C GLN A 33 12.25 12.43 3.19
N LEU A 34 13.08 13.49 3.13
CA LEU A 34 12.94 14.64 4.03
C LEU A 34 11.62 15.38 3.80
N ALA A 35 11.24 15.58 2.54
CA ALA A 35 9.98 16.23 2.20
C ALA A 35 8.78 15.40 2.69
N TYR A 36 8.78 14.08 2.47
CA TYR A 36 7.73 13.19 2.99
C TYR A 36 7.63 13.20 4.51
N LYS A 37 8.78 13.20 5.21
CA LYS A 37 8.79 13.29 6.67
C LYS A 37 8.23 14.63 7.15
N ARG A 38 8.49 15.74 6.43
CA ARG A 38 7.96 17.07 6.76
C ARG A 38 6.46 17.22 6.47
N THR A 39 5.96 16.65 5.37
CA THR A 39 4.57 16.85 4.95
C THR A 39 3.60 15.78 5.41
N HIS A 40 4.05 14.52 5.52
CA HIS A 40 3.21 13.37 5.87
C HIS A 40 3.63 12.70 7.19
N GLY A 41 4.77 13.06 7.77
CA GLY A 41 5.29 12.42 8.99
C GLY A 41 5.83 11.00 8.79
N LEU A 42 5.88 10.50 7.55
CA LEU A 42 6.25 9.13 7.21
C LEU A 42 7.21 9.09 6.02
N SER A 43 7.79 7.93 5.72
CA SER A 43 8.67 7.76 4.55
C SER A 43 7.87 7.49 3.27
N PRO A 44 8.43 7.77 2.07
CA PRO A 44 7.76 7.46 0.80
C PRO A 44 7.41 5.97 0.67
N MET A 45 8.29 5.08 1.15
CA MET A 45 8.03 3.64 1.14
C MET A 45 6.91 3.24 2.09
N HIS A 46 6.78 3.90 3.25
CA HIS A 46 5.61 3.71 4.11
C HIS A 46 4.33 4.21 3.45
N ALA A 47 4.37 5.33 2.72
CA ALA A 47 3.21 5.81 1.97
C ALA A 47 2.77 4.78 0.92
N LEU A 48 3.72 4.18 0.20
CA LEU A 48 3.46 3.08 -0.73
C LEU A 48 2.82 1.88 -0.04
N THR A 49 3.36 1.45 1.10
CA THR A 49 2.77 0.34 1.88
C THR A 49 1.34 0.65 2.30
N LEU A 50 1.07 1.86 2.80
CA LEU A 50 -0.29 2.28 3.20
C LEU A 50 -1.25 2.31 2.00
N GLU A 51 -0.81 2.79 0.84
CA GLU A 51 -1.62 2.75 -0.38
C GLU A 51 -1.95 1.32 -0.78
N ARG A 52 -0.96 0.41 -0.78
CA ARG A 52 -1.20 -1.02 -1.06
C ARG A 52 -2.17 -1.65 -0.07
N LEU A 53 -2.04 -1.36 1.22
CA LEU A 53 -2.97 -1.84 2.25
C LEU A 53 -4.41 -1.36 2.01
N ARG A 54 -4.58 -0.08 1.64
CA ARG A 54 -5.91 0.48 1.31
C ARG A 54 -6.51 -0.19 0.08
N ARG A 55 -5.70 -0.47 -0.94
CA ARG A 55 -6.16 -1.15 -2.15
C ARG A 55 -6.54 -2.60 -1.90
N VAL A 56 -5.75 -3.33 -1.12
CA VAL A 56 -6.14 -4.67 -0.66
C VAL A 56 -7.47 -4.62 0.07
N ARG A 57 -7.63 -3.70 1.04
CA ARG A 57 -8.90 -3.56 1.76
C ARG A 57 -10.07 -3.29 0.82
N PHE A 58 -9.90 -2.35 -0.12
CA PHE A 58 -10.92 -2.03 -1.11
C PHE A 58 -11.32 -3.26 -1.94
N ASP A 59 -10.36 -4.03 -2.45
CA ASP A 59 -10.63 -5.24 -3.23
C ASP A 59 -11.35 -6.30 -2.39
N LEU A 60 -10.97 -6.46 -1.12
CA LEU A 60 -11.61 -7.39 -0.20
C LEU A 60 -13.04 -6.98 0.16
N GLU A 61 -13.30 -5.69 0.36
CA GLU A 61 -14.64 -5.15 0.70
C GLU A 61 -15.60 -5.18 -0.49
N ASN A 62 -15.09 -5.13 -1.73
CA ASN A 62 -15.90 -5.08 -2.95
C ASN A 62 -15.92 -6.42 -3.72
N ALA A 63 -15.38 -7.49 -3.14
CA ALA A 63 -15.38 -8.80 -3.76
C ALA A 63 -16.81 -9.34 -3.88
N GLN A 64 -17.20 -9.81 -5.07
CA GLN A 64 -18.45 -10.53 -5.27
C GLN A 64 -18.17 -12.04 -5.16
N GLY A 65 -18.27 -12.57 -3.94
CA GLY A 65 -18.03 -13.98 -3.63
C GLY A 65 -16.73 -14.23 -2.87
N GLU A 66 -16.25 -15.48 -2.92
CA GLU A 66 -15.02 -15.87 -2.24
C GLU A 66 -13.80 -15.18 -2.87
N ILE A 67 -13.03 -14.47 -2.04
CA ILE A 67 -11.79 -13.83 -2.45
C ILE A 67 -10.61 -14.33 -1.62
N SER A 68 -9.54 -14.69 -2.32
CA SER A 68 -8.28 -15.10 -1.70
C SER A 68 -7.51 -13.89 -1.20
N VAL A 69 -7.41 -13.76 0.13
CA VAL A 69 -6.57 -12.75 0.79
C VAL A 69 -5.12 -12.83 0.30
N THR A 70 -4.61 -14.05 0.14
CA THR A 70 -3.23 -14.29 -0.29
C THR A 70 -2.99 -13.77 -1.70
N GLU A 71 -3.84 -14.13 -2.65
CA GLU A 71 -3.70 -13.67 -4.04
C GLU A 71 -3.86 -12.16 -4.15
N THR A 72 -4.79 -11.59 -3.37
CA THR A 72 -5.00 -10.14 -3.32
C THR A 72 -3.76 -9.42 -2.78
N ALA A 73 -3.16 -9.93 -1.70
CA ALA A 73 -1.94 -9.35 -1.13
C ALA A 73 -0.75 -9.43 -2.11
N LEU A 74 -0.57 -10.59 -2.77
CA LEU A 74 0.48 -10.79 -3.78
C LEU A 74 0.29 -9.83 -4.97
N ARG A 75 -0.94 -9.66 -5.46
CA ARG A 75 -1.29 -8.74 -6.55
C ARG A 75 -0.89 -7.30 -6.24
N TRP A 76 -1.06 -6.87 -5.00
CA TRP A 76 -0.65 -5.53 -4.54
C TRP A 76 0.81 -5.44 -4.11
N GLY A 77 1.61 -6.49 -4.31
CA GLY A 77 3.06 -6.46 -4.13
C GLY A 77 3.53 -6.80 -2.71
N PHE A 78 2.72 -7.48 -1.90
CA PHE A 78 3.15 -8.04 -0.61
C PHE A 78 3.70 -9.45 -0.78
N SER A 79 5.02 -9.62 -0.67
CA SER A 79 5.67 -10.95 -0.70
C SER A 79 5.67 -11.66 0.65
N HIS A 80 5.59 -10.92 1.76
CA HIS A 80 5.67 -11.47 3.12
C HIS A 80 4.29 -11.40 3.81
N LEU A 81 3.50 -12.45 3.66
CA LEU A 81 2.10 -12.50 4.12
C LEU A 81 1.92 -12.28 5.63
N GLY A 82 2.82 -12.83 6.46
CA GLY A 82 2.77 -12.62 7.91
C GLY A 82 2.97 -11.15 8.32
N ARG A 83 3.93 -10.48 7.68
CA ARG A 83 4.18 -9.04 7.90
C ARG A 83 3.03 -8.20 7.36
N PHE A 84 2.54 -8.52 6.17
CA PHE A 84 1.35 -7.89 5.60
C PHE A 84 0.15 -7.95 6.54
N ALA A 85 -0.17 -9.13 7.08
CA ALA A 85 -1.32 -9.29 7.98
C ALA A 85 -1.17 -8.48 9.28
N ALA A 86 0.06 -8.42 9.83
CA ALA A 86 0.36 -7.59 11.00
C ALA A 86 0.23 -6.09 10.71
N ASP A 87 0.80 -5.62 9.59
CA ASP A 87 0.73 -4.22 9.16
C ASP A 87 -0.72 -3.83 8.83
N TYR A 88 -1.49 -4.72 8.20
CA TYR A 88 -2.92 -4.53 7.93
C TYR A 88 -3.72 -4.36 9.23
N ARG A 89 -3.56 -5.29 10.20
CA ARG A 89 -4.24 -5.20 11.49
C ARG A 89 -3.85 -3.94 12.26
N LYS A 90 -2.57 -3.57 12.24
CA LYS A 90 -2.09 -2.32 12.87
C LYS A 90 -2.74 -1.08 12.24
N THR A 91 -3.00 -1.12 10.93
CA THR A 91 -3.55 0.01 10.17
C THR A 91 -5.07 0.11 10.28
N PHE A 92 -5.79 -1.01 10.27
CA PHE A 92 -7.25 -1.05 10.14
C PHE A 92 -7.99 -1.64 11.35
N GLY A 93 -7.28 -2.19 12.34
CA GLY A 93 -7.88 -2.77 13.55
C GLY A 93 -8.42 -4.20 13.39
N GLU A 94 -8.48 -4.72 12.16
CA GLU A 94 -8.96 -6.08 11.84
C GLU A 94 -7.99 -6.82 10.92
N ARG A 95 -8.09 -8.13 10.81
CA ARG A 95 -7.29 -8.93 9.87
C ARG A 95 -7.89 -8.88 8.45
N PRO A 96 -7.06 -9.05 7.40
CA PRO A 96 -7.57 -9.12 6.03
C PRO A 96 -8.64 -10.19 5.83
N SER A 97 -8.51 -11.34 6.49
CA SER A 97 -9.50 -12.43 6.44
C SER A 97 -10.84 -12.06 7.06
N GLU A 98 -10.86 -11.16 8.05
CA GLU A 98 -12.09 -10.66 8.66
C GLU A 98 -12.80 -9.70 7.70
N THR A 99 -12.06 -8.85 7.00
CA THR A 99 -12.58 -8.00 5.92
C THR A 99 -13.16 -8.84 4.79
N ALA A 100 -12.42 -9.84 4.29
CA ALA A 100 -12.88 -10.73 3.21
C ALA A 100 -14.18 -11.45 3.56
N ARG A 101 -14.28 -11.99 4.78
CA ARG A 101 -15.47 -12.71 5.26
C ARG A 101 -16.72 -11.81 5.33
N LYS A 102 -16.56 -10.51 5.61
CA LYS A 102 -17.68 -9.56 5.67
C LYS A 102 -18.26 -9.26 4.29
N ALA A 103 -17.46 -9.32 3.23
CA ALA A 103 -17.92 -9.06 1.87
C ALA A 103 -18.70 -10.24 1.25
N THR A 104 -18.59 -11.43 1.83
CA THR A 104 -19.32 -12.63 1.37
C THR A 104 -20.75 -12.72 1.91
N TYR A 105 -21.18 -11.78 2.77
CA TYR A 105 -22.52 -11.74 3.38
C TYR A 105 -23.37 -10.62 2.78
#